data_AF-A0A1I0B9K4-F1
#
_entry.id   AF-A0A1I0B9K4-F1
#
_cell.length_a   1.000
_cell.length_b   1.000
_cell.length_c   1.000
_cell.angle_alpha   90.00
_cell.angle_beta   90.00
_cell.angle_gamma   90.00
#
_symmetry.space_group_name_H-M   'P 1'
#
loop_
_entity.id
_entity.type
_entity.pdbx_description
1 polymer ?
#
loop_
_entity_poly.entity_id
_entity_poly.type
_entity_poly.pdbx_seq_one_letter_code
_entity_poly.pdbx_strand_id
1 'polypeptide(L)'
;MNLRMSLKNLYRRDSRRNIWLAVIGLLEYLFALPFCFSGKIVNFKEWSKIPFKEARGDLLISRDGELISLFYDNKMLCIVLCGLAVLNGIILFSYLSSRKKLDFYFSQPFQKRELFWVSYIQGAVNGIVPYLISLLAVLVMAGVNNCFSGTLVLVVLQTFLVNVLFYLAVYAFTILACCLTGKFVFSILGAGTLLMYFPCLLECVRNIFNGEAVSAVDLWDKYVMISPVEIYGRIYNSQKYIVYSHERLSTALCDMSDILYLIVLLVISTFAARLLYARRNSEAAGKTIAFPIAKVIIKALLVIFITLFVATSFESVFNEDTVFFKGIGLVIGAMSGLYIVDSLIELNWTACFKKGWNQFAYAAAALAVAGSVYVYSYSVRYNGLDSVPKYYSVEQAKKDGCVILDSGKLVYGEDKWKQFMEDVHSKKDSMVRVMDGGYGENAFADYVYKDGFVHEYTKYNLFSSGRRLPYLLAVDGLNSMEEEKTEYTAYVLTDKEDLTLEDYRNWEMEGSKSNFVIRELFIKEMK
;
A
#
# COMPACT_ATOMS: atom_id res chain seq x y z
N MET A 1 10.99 11.63 56.39
CA MET A 1 12.15 11.12 55.62
C MET A 1 11.84 11.31 54.14
N ASN A 2 12.61 12.18 53.47
CA ASN A 2 12.33 12.74 52.14
C ASN A 2 12.48 11.72 51.01
N LEU A 3 11.37 11.16 50.52
CA LEU A 3 11.32 10.38 49.28
C LEU A 3 11.13 11.32 48.08
N ARG A 4 12.13 12.15 47.77
CA ARG A 4 12.25 12.73 46.43
C ARG A 4 12.74 11.63 45.49
N MET A 5 11.81 10.79 45.07
CA MET A 5 12.06 9.78 44.06
C MET A 5 12.40 10.52 42.76
N SER A 6 13.67 10.53 42.35
CA SER A 6 14.11 11.18 41.12
C SER A 6 13.49 10.50 39.89
N LEU A 7 13.21 11.26 38.81
CA LEU A 7 12.73 10.73 37.52
C LEU A 7 13.60 9.58 36.99
N LYS A 8 14.92 9.64 37.23
CA LYS A 8 15.85 8.56 36.88
C LYS A 8 15.52 7.24 37.59
N ASN A 9 15.15 7.32 38.87
CA ASN A 9 14.78 6.14 39.66
C ASN A 9 13.42 5.58 39.22
N LEU A 10 12.48 6.46 38.85
CA LEU A 10 11.20 6.07 38.27
C LEU A 10 11.42 5.30 36.95
N TYR A 11 12.17 5.89 36.01
CA TYR A 11 12.49 5.23 34.74
C TYR A 11 13.19 3.89 34.96
N ARG A 12 14.20 3.83 35.84
CA ARG A 12 14.92 2.59 36.16
C ARG A 12 14.00 1.50 36.70
N ARG A 13 13.07 1.86 37.60
CA ARG A 13 12.11 0.91 38.18
C ARG A 13 11.16 0.37 37.10
N ASP A 14 10.57 1.26 36.32
CA ASP A 14 9.59 0.87 35.30
C ASP A 14 10.26 0.11 34.15
N SER A 15 11.48 0.48 33.76
CA SER A 15 12.34 -0.24 32.82
C SER A 15 12.60 -1.68 33.28
N ARG A 16 12.99 -1.88 34.54
CA ARG A 16 13.19 -3.24 35.11
C ARG A 16 11.92 -4.08 35.08
N ARG A 17 10.76 -3.47 35.39
CA ARG A 17 9.47 -4.17 35.39
C ARG A 17 9.09 -4.64 33.99
N ASN A 18 9.38 -3.85 32.95
CA ASN A 18 8.98 -4.16 31.58
C ASN A 18 10.15 -4.58 30.68
N ILE A 19 11.26 -5.04 31.26
CA ILE A 19 12.46 -5.46 30.49
C ILE A 19 12.16 -6.65 29.57
N TRP A 20 11.18 -7.47 29.94
CA TRP A 20 10.70 -8.59 29.13
C TRP A 20 10.22 -8.15 27.73
N LEU A 21 9.71 -6.92 27.57
CA LEU A 21 9.33 -6.38 26.25
C LEU A 21 10.56 -6.24 25.34
N ALA A 22 11.69 -5.78 25.89
CA ALA A 22 12.94 -5.67 25.14
C ALA A 22 13.54 -7.06 24.83
N VAL A 23 13.35 -8.04 25.72
CA VAL A 23 13.79 -9.43 25.48
C VAL A 23 12.98 -10.07 24.35
N ILE A 24 11.66 -9.93 24.35
CA ILE A 24 10.81 -10.41 23.24
C ILE A 24 11.20 -9.70 21.94
N GLY A 25 11.35 -8.37 21.98
CA GLY A 25 11.80 -7.61 20.81
C GLY A 25 13.14 -8.12 20.28
N LEU A 26 14.11 -8.40 21.16
CA LEU A 26 15.40 -8.96 20.76
C LEU A 26 15.23 -10.29 20.04
N LEU A 27 14.44 -11.21 20.61
CA LEU A 27 14.18 -12.51 20.00
C LEU A 27 13.54 -12.36 18.61
N GLU A 28 12.49 -11.55 18.48
CA GLU A 28 11.81 -11.33 17.20
C GLU A 28 12.73 -10.70 16.16
N TYR A 29 13.55 -9.71 16.53
CA TYR A 29 14.54 -9.14 15.61
C TYR A 29 15.66 -10.12 15.25
N LEU A 30 16.07 -11.01 16.16
CA LEU A 30 17.05 -12.06 15.84
C LEU A 30 16.50 -13.03 14.79
N PHE A 31 15.21 -13.36 14.84
CA PHE A 31 14.54 -14.14 13.81
C PHE A 31 14.38 -13.37 12.50
N ALA A 32 13.95 -12.11 12.56
CA ALA A 32 13.74 -11.32 11.36
C ALA A 32 15.04 -10.98 10.62
N LEU A 33 16.18 -10.85 11.31
CA LEU A 33 17.44 -10.38 10.72
C LEU A 33 18.52 -11.48 10.64
N PRO A 34 19.31 -11.81 11.68
CA PRO A 34 20.34 -12.86 11.62
C PRO A 34 19.85 -14.22 11.10
N PHE A 35 18.69 -14.68 11.53
CA PHE A 35 18.16 -15.96 11.08
C PHE A 35 17.81 -15.93 9.58
N CYS A 36 17.11 -14.89 9.11
CA CYS A 36 16.87 -14.68 7.68
C CYS A 36 18.18 -14.56 6.88
N PHE A 37 19.19 -13.87 7.42
CA PHE A 37 20.53 -13.81 6.81
C PHE A 37 21.16 -15.19 6.64
N SER A 38 21.06 -16.06 7.67
CA SER A 38 21.53 -17.44 7.58
C SER A 38 20.79 -18.24 6.50
N GLY A 39 19.49 -18.02 6.34
CA GLY A 39 18.70 -18.61 5.25
C GLY A 39 19.19 -18.16 3.87
N LYS A 40 19.53 -16.88 3.70
CA LYS A 40 20.12 -16.37 2.44
C LYS A 40 21.44 -17.06 2.11
N ILE A 41 22.32 -17.29 3.10
CA ILE A 41 23.58 -18.03 2.92
C ILE A 41 23.31 -19.45 2.41
N VAL A 42 22.37 -20.15 3.04
CA VAL A 42 22.03 -21.54 2.69
C VAL A 42 21.43 -21.61 1.28
N ASN A 43 20.41 -20.80 1.00
CA ASN A 43 19.71 -20.78 -0.29
C ASN A 43 20.67 -20.45 -1.45
N PHE A 44 21.54 -19.47 -1.25
CA PHE A 44 22.55 -19.12 -2.25
C PHE A 44 23.51 -20.28 -2.51
N LYS A 45 23.98 -20.98 -1.47
CA LYS A 45 24.85 -22.15 -1.63
C LYS A 45 24.14 -23.29 -2.36
N GLU A 46 22.87 -23.53 -2.06
CA GLU A 46 22.09 -24.58 -2.72
C GLU A 46 21.87 -24.30 -4.21
N TRP A 47 21.60 -23.04 -4.56
CA TRP A 47 21.37 -22.60 -5.94
C TRP A 47 22.69 -22.50 -6.73
N SER A 48 23.69 -21.78 -6.22
CA SER A 48 24.97 -21.52 -6.93
C SER A 48 25.97 -22.67 -6.83
N LYS A 49 25.74 -23.64 -5.95
CA LYS A 49 26.69 -24.73 -5.58
C LYS A 49 28.03 -24.25 -5.02
N ILE A 50 28.16 -22.96 -4.73
CA ILE A 50 29.40 -22.33 -4.23
C ILE A 50 29.13 -21.77 -2.82
N PRO A 51 30.10 -21.83 -1.89
CA PRO A 51 29.96 -21.20 -0.58
C PRO A 51 29.72 -19.68 -0.73
N PHE A 52 28.81 -19.12 0.08
CA PHE A 52 28.45 -17.69 0.05
C PHE A 52 29.67 -16.74 0.15
N LYS A 53 30.67 -17.12 0.95
CA LYS A 53 31.92 -16.38 1.15
C LYS A 53 32.85 -16.40 -0.08
N GLU A 54 32.70 -17.38 -0.96
CA GLU A 54 33.57 -17.64 -2.10
C GLU A 54 32.99 -17.14 -3.43
N ALA A 55 31.83 -16.46 -3.40
CA ALA A 55 31.25 -15.84 -4.59
C ALA A 55 32.29 -14.96 -5.32
N ARG A 56 32.34 -15.06 -6.65
CA ARG A 56 33.21 -14.28 -7.55
C ARG A 56 32.47 -13.94 -8.84
N GLY A 57 32.93 -12.91 -9.56
CA GLY A 57 32.31 -12.48 -10.82
C GLY A 57 30.84 -12.13 -10.62
N ASP A 58 29.98 -12.59 -11.53
CA ASP A 58 28.54 -12.28 -11.53
C ASP A 58 27.82 -12.78 -10.26
N LEU A 59 28.31 -13.87 -9.65
CA LEU A 59 27.77 -14.41 -8.41
C LEU A 59 27.96 -13.47 -7.21
N LEU A 60 28.95 -12.56 -7.24
CA LEU A 60 29.09 -11.52 -6.21
C LEU A 60 27.92 -10.53 -6.26
N ILE A 61 27.48 -10.17 -7.47
CA ILE A 61 26.37 -9.24 -7.67
C ILE A 61 25.08 -9.86 -7.13
N SER A 62 24.82 -11.13 -7.45
CA SER A 62 23.68 -11.87 -6.93
C SER A 62 23.73 -12.00 -5.40
N ARG A 63 24.91 -12.30 -4.83
CA ARG A 63 25.10 -12.40 -3.37
C ARG A 63 24.82 -11.08 -2.66
N ASP A 64 25.38 -9.98 -3.17
CA ASP A 64 25.22 -8.65 -2.57
C ASP A 64 23.77 -8.16 -2.71
N GLY A 65 23.11 -8.47 -3.84
CA GLY A 65 21.68 -8.24 -4.04
C GLY A 65 20.80 -8.98 -3.02
N GLU A 66 21.03 -10.29 -2.81
CA GLU A 66 20.34 -11.10 -1.80
C GLU A 66 20.53 -10.57 -0.37
N LEU A 67 21.73 -10.07 -0.09
CA LEU A 67 22.10 -9.51 1.20
C LEU A 67 21.43 -8.15 1.45
N ILE A 68 21.33 -7.30 0.42
CA ILE A 68 20.62 -6.02 0.47
C ILE A 68 19.11 -6.23 0.55
N SER A 69 18.59 -7.29 -0.08
CA SER A 69 17.20 -7.69 0.01
C SER A 69 16.76 -7.98 1.46
N LEU A 70 17.67 -8.32 2.37
CA LEU A 70 17.35 -8.49 3.79
C LEU A 70 16.86 -7.18 4.44
N PHE A 71 17.28 -6.04 3.91
CA PHE A 71 17.00 -4.72 4.46
C PHE A 71 15.80 -4.06 3.78
N TYR A 72 15.59 -4.31 2.48
CA TYR A 72 14.54 -3.68 1.67
C TYR A 72 13.49 -4.63 1.07
N ASP A 73 13.57 -5.95 1.27
CA ASP A 73 12.56 -6.94 0.84
C ASP A 73 12.23 -8.00 1.93
N ASN A 74 12.59 -7.72 3.19
CA ASN A 74 12.17 -8.50 4.35
C ASN A 74 10.79 -8.10 4.94
N LYS A 75 9.72 -8.78 4.52
CA LYS A 75 8.35 -8.58 5.04
C LYS A 75 8.21 -8.94 6.52
N MET A 76 8.97 -9.94 6.99
CA MET A 76 8.96 -10.36 8.40
C MET A 76 9.41 -9.23 9.32
N LEU A 77 10.44 -8.48 8.92
CA LEU A 77 10.91 -7.33 9.68
C LEU A 77 9.83 -6.24 9.81
N CYS A 78 9.06 -5.97 8.75
CA CYS A 78 7.94 -5.03 8.79
C CYS A 78 6.88 -5.44 9.83
N ILE A 79 6.49 -6.72 9.81
CA ILE A 79 5.51 -7.28 10.76
C ILE A 79 6.03 -7.17 12.20
N VAL A 80 7.30 -7.50 12.44
CA VAL A 80 7.93 -7.39 13.76
C VAL A 80 7.99 -5.93 14.23
N LEU A 81 8.41 -4.99 13.38
CA LEU A 81 8.45 -3.56 13.72
C LEU A 81 7.06 -3.04 14.10
N CYS A 82 6.04 -3.33 13.28
CA CYS A 82 4.67 -2.90 13.53
C CYS A 82 4.09 -3.57 14.80
N GLY A 83 4.25 -4.89 14.93
CA GLY A 83 3.77 -5.67 16.07
C GLY A 83 4.38 -5.22 17.39
N LEU A 84 5.70 -5.02 17.45
CA LEU A 84 6.39 -4.54 18.64
C LEU A 84 6.03 -3.09 18.98
N ALA A 85 5.83 -2.22 17.98
CA ALA A 85 5.37 -0.85 18.21
C ALA A 85 3.98 -0.84 18.87
N VAL A 86 3.06 -1.65 18.34
CA VAL A 86 1.71 -1.81 18.89
C VAL A 86 1.76 -2.42 20.30
N LEU A 87 2.52 -3.50 20.49
CA LEU A 87 2.68 -4.16 21.79
C LEU A 87 3.25 -3.22 22.86
N ASN A 88 4.37 -2.54 22.57
CA ASN A 88 4.98 -1.59 23.49
C ASN A 88 4.02 -0.44 23.82
N GLY A 89 3.32 0.11 22.83
CA GLY A 89 2.36 1.20 23.02
C GLY A 89 1.23 0.81 23.97
N ILE A 90 0.58 -0.32 23.68
CA ILE A 90 -0.54 -0.82 24.48
C ILE A 90 -0.11 -1.18 25.90
N ILE A 91 0.97 -1.93 26.09
CA ILE A 91 1.37 -2.41 27.41
C ILE A 91 1.79 -1.24 28.30
N LEU A 92 2.62 -0.32 27.79
CA LEU A 92 3.14 0.80 28.56
C LEU A 92 2.06 1.83 28.91
N PHE A 93 1.03 1.98 28.09
CA PHE A 93 -0.10 2.89 28.35
C PHE A 93 -1.37 2.18 28.85
N SER A 94 -1.31 0.86 29.09
CA SER A 94 -2.46 0.06 29.55
C SER A 94 -3.04 0.52 30.90
N TYR A 95 -2.27 1.27 31.69
CA TYR A 95 -2.76 1.86 32.94
C TYR A 95 -3.88 2.88 32.69
N LEU A 96 -3.95 3.51 31.52
CA LEU A 96 -5.03 4.42 31.14
C LEU A 96 -6.39 3.71 30.99
N SER A 97 -6.35 2.40 30.74
CA SER A 97 -7.53 1.59 30.46
C SER A 97 -8.18 1.00 31.72
N SER A 98 -7.64 1.26 32.91
CA SER A 98 -8.14 0.74 34.18
C SER A 98 -8.13 1.82 35.25
N ARG A 99 -9.29 2.10 35.86
CA ARG A 99 -9.41 3.09 36.95
C ARG A 99 -8.44 2.82 38.10
N LYS A 100 -8.37 1.57 38.57
CA LYS A 100 -7.46 1.15 39.66
C LYS A 100 -6.00 1.46 39.34
N LYS A 101 -5.55 1.15 38.12
CA LYS A 101 -4.17 1.44 37.70
C LYS A 101 -3.97 2.94 37.55
N LEU A 102 -4.90 3.65 36.91
CA LEU A 102 -4.82 5.09 36.72
C LEU A 102 -4.71 5.86 38.04
N ASP A 103 -5.52 5.51 39.05
CA ASP A 103 -5.47 6.13 40.39
C ASP A 103 -4.14 5.85 41.10
N PHE A 104 -3.59 4.63 40.95
CA PHE A 104 -2.27 4.31 41.47
C PHE A 104 -1.15 5.11 40.80
N TYR A 105 -1.21 5.31 39.48
CA TYR A 105 -0.20 6.10 38.75
C TYR A 105 -0.31 7.59 39.06
N PHE A 106 -1.53 8.13 39.14
CA PHE A 106 -1.75 9.56 39.40
C PHE A 106 -1.64 9.96 40.88
N SER A 107 -1.63 9.00 41.80
CA SER A 107 -1.30 9.25 43.22
C SER A 107 0.22 9.32 43.48
N GLN A 108 1.06 8.96 42.51
CA GLN A 108 2.51 9.11 42.64
C GLN A 108 2.90 10.60 42.64
N PRO A 109 4.01 10.99 43.30
CA PRO A 109 4.44 12.39 43.42
C PRO A 109 5.11 12.91 42.14
N PHE A 110 4.55 12.59 40.97
CA PHE A 110 5.05 12.95 39.65
C PHE A 110 3.97 13.66 38.85
N GLN A 111 4.37 14.58 37.98
CA GLN A 111 3.43 15.25 37.09
C GLN A 111 2.96 14.30 35.99
N LYS A 112 1.70 14.45 35.55
CA LYS A 112 1.16 13.73 34.38
C LYS A 112 2.07 13.82 33.16
N ARG A 113 2.72 14.97 32.93
CA ARG A 113 3.70 15.17 31.85
C ARG A 113 4.88 14.21 31.96
N GLU A 114 5.42 14.05 33.15
CA GLU A 114 6.60 13.23 33.40
C GLU A 114 6.28 11.75 33.22
N LEU A 115 5.13 11.31 33.73
CA LEU A 115 4.65 9.94 33.55
C LEU A 115 4.50 9.58 32.06
N PHE A 116 3.92 10.47 31.26
CA PHE A 116 3.81 10.27 29.81
C PHE A 116 5.18 10.06 29.16
N TRP A 117 6.13 10.97 29.40
CA TRP A 117 7.44 10.91 28.73
C TRP A 117 8.31 9.76 29.22
N VAL A 118 8.24 9.40 30.50
CA VAL A 118 8.94 8.22 31.03
C VAL A 118 8.44 6.95 30.35
N SER A 119 7.12 6.76 30.26
CA SER A 119 6.55 5.60 29.55
C SER A 119 6.83 5.64 28.05
N TYR A 120 6.78 6.82 27.42
CA TYR A 120 7.06 6.99 25.99
C TYR A 120 8.52 6.62 25.64
N ILE A 121 9.49 7.19 26.37
CA ILE A 121 10.92 6.92 26.15
C ILE A 121 11.23 5.46 26.43
N GLN A 122 10.59 4.87 27.43
CA GLN A 122 10.74 3.45 27.71
C GLN A 122 10.34 2.57 26.51
N GLY A 123 9.21 2.85 25.86
CA GLY A 123 8.77 2.08 24.69
C GLY A 123 9.64 2.29 23.46
N ALA A 124 10.14 3.51 23.26
CA ALA A 124 11.12 3.79 22.20
C ALA A 124 12.40 2.97 22.41
N VAL A 125 12.98 3.01 23.61
CA VAL A 125 14.21 2.27 23.96
C VAL A 125 14.00 0.75 23.86
N ASN A 126 12.86 0.24 24.33
CA ASN A 126 12.53 -1.18 24.29
C ASN A 126 12.44 -1.76 22.87
N GLY A 127 12.14 -0.94 21.86
CA GLY A 127 12.15 -1.36 20.45
C GLY A 127 13.49 -1.11 19.76
N ILE A 128 14.05 0.09 19.91
CA ILE A 128 15.23 0.53 19.14
C ILE A 128 16.50 -0.20 19.57
N VAL A 129 16.73 -0.41 20.88
CA VAL A 129 17.97 -1.02 21.36
C VAL A 129 18.09 -2.48 20.92
N PRO A 130 17.06 -3.34 21.09
CA PRO A 130 17.13 -4.70 20.56
C PRO A 130 17.31 -4.77 19.04
N TYR A 131 16.66 -3.88 18.30
CA TYR A 131 16.83 -3.80 16.85
C TYR A 131 18.28 -3.48 16.45
N LEU A 132 18.90 -2.50 17.13
CA LEU A 132 20.30 -2.14 16.92
C LEU A 132 21.25 -3.31 17.22
N ILE A 133 21.01 -4.07 18.30
CA ILE A 133 21.80 -5.26 18.65
C ILE A 133 21.72 -6.31 17.54
N SER A 134 20.52 -6.59 17.03
CA SER A 134 20.32 -7.56 15.94
C SER A 134 20.96 -7.10 14.62
N LEU A 135 20.95 -5.81 14.33
CA LEU A 135 21.69 -5.25 13.18
C LEU A 135 23.20 -5.40 13.32
N LEU A 136 23.75 -5.14 14.52
CA LEU A 136 25.18 -5.36 14.78
C LEU A 136 25.56 -6.83 14.59
N ALA A 137 24.69 -7.77 14.99
CA ALA A 137 24.91 -9.19 14.74
C ALA A 137 24.97 -9.50 13.23
N VAL A 138 24.08 -8.92 12.40
CA VAL A 138 24.14 -9.06 10.94
C VAL A 138 25.43 -8.49 10.37
N LEU A 139 25.90 -7.33 10.83
CA LEU A 139 27.16 -6.75 10.38
C LEU A 139 28.37 -7.65 10.70
N VAL A 140 28.39 -8.28 11.88
CA VAL A 140 29.42 -9.27 12.25
C VAL A 140 29.33 -10.49 11.32
N MET A 141 28.14 -11.02 11.07
CA MET A 141 27.94 -12.14 10.14
C MET A 141 28.38 -11.81 8.72
N ALA A 142 28.09 -10.60 8.24
CA ALA A 142 28.55 -10.11 6.94
C ALA A 142 30.09 -10.01 6.88
N GLY A 143 30.74 -9.56 7.95
CA GLY A 143 32.20 -9.54 8.09
C GLY A 143 32.83 -10.93 7.97
N VAL A 144 32.30 -11.92 8.69
CA VAL A 144 32.79 -13.31 8.65
C VAL A 144 32.67 -13.93 7.24
N ASN A 145 31.66 -13.51 6.49
CA ASN A 145 31.37 -13.98 5.13
C ASN A 145 31.98 -13.12 4.00
N ASN A 146 32.94 -12.22 4.29
CA ASN A 146 33.57 -11.34 3.30
C ASN A 146 32.56 -10.47 2.49
N CYS A 147 31.48 -10.07 3.15
CA CYS A 147 30.42 -9.22 2.56
C CYS A 147 30.46 -7.79 3.10
N PHE A 148 31.41 -7.46 3.96
CA PHE A 148 31.51 -6.14 4.56
C PHE A 148 32.05 -5.12 3.55
N SER A 149 31.21 -4.20 3.12
CA SER A 149 31.55 -3.13 2.18
C SER A 149 31.03 -1.79 2.69
N GLY A 150 31.64 -0.67 2.23
CA GLY A 150 31.16 0.67 2.58
C GLY A 150 29.70 0.89 2.16
N THR A 151 29.31 0.32 1.01
CA THR A 151 27.93 0.40 0.53
C THR A 151 26.96 -0.35 1.42
N LEU A 152 27.33 -1.53 1.90
CA LEU A 152 26.51 -2.27 2.85
C LEU A 152 26.27 -1.44 4.12
N VAL A 153 27.31 -0.80 4.65
CA VAL A 153 27.19 0.04 5.85
C VAL A 153 26.23 1.21 5.62
N LEU A 154 26.29 1.85 4.45
CA LEU A 154 25.36 2.93 4.08
C LEU A 154 23.92 2.43 4.00
N VAL A 155 23.68 1.30 3.33
CA VAL A 155 22.37 0.66 3.25
C VAL A 155 21.82 0.34 4.63
N VAL A 156 22.62 -0.32 5.47
CA VAL A 156 22.24 -0.67 6.85
C VAL A 156 21.87 0.57 7.65
N LEU A 157 22.64 1.65 7.53
CA LEU A 157 22.37 2.90 8.23
C LEU A 157 21.06 3.57 7.76
N GLN A 158 20.85 3.64 6.44
CA GLN A 158 19.63 4.20 5.86
C GLN A 158 18.39 3.40 6.28
N THR A 159 18.43 2.08 6.11
CA THR A 159 17.34 1.20 6.53
C THR A 159 17.08 1.29 8.02
N PHE A 160 18.13 1.35 8.85
CA PHE A 160 17.99 1.54 10.29
C PHE A 160 17.19 2.80 10.61
N LEU A 161 17.54 3.94 10.01
CA LEU A 161 16.85 5.21 10.24
C LEU A 161 15.38 5.16 9.81
N VAL A 162 15.09 4.64 8.61
CA VAL A 162 13.72 4.50 8.10
C VAL A 162 12.89 3.58 9.00
N ASN A 163 13.44 2.43 9.40
CA ASN A 163 12.75 1.46 10.24
C ASN A 163 12.47 1.98 11.65
N VAL A 164 13.42 2.74 12.22
CA VAL A 164 13.22 3.41 13.51
C VAL A 164 12.14 4.48 13.40
N LEU A 165 12.14 5.29 12.33
CA LEU A 165 11.09 6.28 12.08
C LEU A 165 9.71 5.62 11.94
N PHE A 166 9.63 4.54 11.16
CA PHE A 166 8.41 3.76 11.00
C PHE A 166 7.90 3.19 12.32
N TYR A 167 8.78 2.51 13.08
CA TYR A 167 8.46 1.99 14.41
C TYR A 167 7.92 3.09 15.33
N LEU A 168 8.59 4.25 15.39
CA LEU A 168 8.17 5.36 16.24
C LEU A 168 6.82 5.94 15.78
N ALA A 169 6.57 6.04 14.48
CA ALA A 169 5.30 6.53 13.95
C ALA A 169 4.14 5.59 14.32
N VAL A 170 4.30 4.28 14.11
CA VAL A 170 3.30 3.27 14.53
C VAL A 170 3.10 3.27 16.04
N TYR A 171 4.18 3.40 16.81
CA TYR A 171 4.15 3.50 18.27
C TYR A 171 3.36 4.73 18.73
N ALA A 172 3.59 5.89 18.12
CA ALA A 172 2.87 7.13 18.42
C ALA A 172 1.37 7.03 18.10
N PHE A 173 1.00 6.43 16.97
CA PHE A 173 -0.40 6.13 16.62
C PHE A 173 -1.06 5.18 17.63
N THR A 174 -0.31 4.18 18.11
CA THR A 174 -0.81 3.26 19.14
C THR A 174 -1.05 3.98 20.47
N ILE A 175 -0.13 4.86 20.89
CA ILE A 175 -0.32 5.67 22.10
C ILE A 175 -1.50 6.62 21.94
N LEU A 176 -1.67 7.21 20.75
CA LEU A 176 -2.82 8.04 20.42
C LEU A 176 -4.14 7.26 20.60
N ALA A 177 -4.21 6.02 20.10
CA ALA A 177 -5.36 5.14 20.32
C ALA A 177 -5.58 4.83 21.80
N CYS A 178 -4.53 4.56 22.58
CA CYS A 178 -4.62 4.37 24.02
C CYS A 178 -5.17 5.61 24.74
N CYS A 179 -4.79 6.81 24.28
CA CYS A 179 -5.28 8.08 24.82
C CYS A 179 -6.75 8.35 24.45
N LEU A 180 -7.21 7.88 23.29
CA LEU A 180 -8.59 8.01 22.82
C LEU A 180 -9.56 7.00 23.45
N THR A 181 -9.06 5.89 23.99
CA THR A 181 -9.88 4.76 24.45
C THR A 181 -9.75 4.53 25.95
N GLY A 182 -10.82 4.06 26.60
CA GLY A 182 -10.83 3.84 28.06
C GLY A 182 -10.76 2.37 28.48
N LYS A 183 -10.72 1.43 27.53
CA LYS A 183 -10.65 -0.02 27.79
C LYS A 183 -9.53 -0.65 26.97
N PHE A 184 -8.89 -1.68 27.54
CA PHE A 184 -7.70 -2.31 26.95
C PHE A 184 -7.96 -2.87 25.55
N VAL A 185 -9.03 -3.65 25.38
CA VAL A 185 -9.43 -4.21 24.07
C VAL A 185 -9.68 -3.12 23.03
N PHE A 186 -10.29 -2.01 23.43
CA PHE A 186 -10.53 -0.89 22.52
C PHE A 186 -9.28 -0.12 22.18
N SER A 187 -8.25 -0.12 23.03
CA SER A 187 -6.94 0.43 22.67
C SER A 187 -6.29 -0.38 21.54
N ILE A 188 -6.43 -1.71 21.54
CA ILE A 188 -5.99 -2.58 20.44
C ILE A 188 -6.79 -2.28 19.16
N LEU A 189 -8.12 -2.33 19.24
CA LEU A 189 -8.99 -2.07 18.09
C LEU A 189 -8.77 -0.66 17.52
N GLY A 190 -8.66 0.35 18.39
CA GLY A 190 -8.40 1.73 17.98
C GLY A 190 -7.05 1.91 17.32
N ALA A 191 -6.00 1.20 17.77
CA ALA A 191 -4.69 1.23 17.11
C ALA A 191 -4.79 0.61 15.71
N GLY A 192 -5.42 -0.56 15.59
CA GLY A 192 -5.70 -1.20 14.30
C GLY A 192 -6.50 -0.29 13.36
N THR A 193 -7.57 0.35 13.86
CA THR A 193 -8.37 1.30 13.09
C THR A 193 -7.51 2.48 12.61
N LEU A 194 -6.76 3.15 13.48
CA LEU A 194 -5.98 4.32 13.06
C LEU A 194 -4.89 3.98 12.03
N LEU A 195 -4.30 2.79 12.11
CA LEU A 195 -3.25 2.34 11.18
C LEU A 195 -3.83 1.87 9.84
N MET A 196 -4.98 1.19 9.85
CA MET A 196 -5.53 0.50 8.66
C MET A 196 -6.70 1.24 7.99
N TYR A 197 -7.30 2.25 8.62
CA TYR A 197 -8.48 2.93 8.07
C TYR A 197 -8.26 3.46 6.64
N PHE A 198 -7.20 4.24 6.42
CA PHE A 198 -6.90 4.81 5.11
C PHE A 198 -6.42 3.76 4.10
N PRO A 199 -5.49 2.84 4.43
CA PRO A 199 -5.12 1.75 3.53
C PRO A 199 -6.32 0.91 3.07
N CYS A 200 -7.20 0.50 3.99
CA CYS A 200 -8.38 -0.28 3.62
C CYS A 200 -9.39 0.55 2.80
N LEU A 201 -9.53 1.84 3.09
CA LEU A 201 -10.38 2.73 2.30
C LEU A 201 -9.85 2.90 0.87
N LEU A 202 -8.53 3.02 0.70
CA LEU A 202 -7.89 3.06 -0.62
C LEU A 202 -8.20 1.79 -1.41
N GLU A 203 -8.10 0.61 -0.81
CA GLU A 203 -8.43 -0.64 -1.48
C GLU A 203 -9.91 -0.71 -1.90
N CYS A 204 -10.83 -0.18 -1.08
CA CYS A 204 -12.23 -0.05 -1.48
C CYS A 204 -12.37 0.86 -2.70
N VAL A 205 -11.67 2.00 -2.72
CA VAL A 205 -11.68 2.92 -3.86
C VAL A 205 -11.06 2.26 -5.09
N ARG A 206 -9.89 1.63 -4.98
CA ARG A 206 -9.25 0.90 -6.09
C ARG A 206 -10.19 -0.13 -6.70
N ASN A 207 -10.91 -0.89 -5.88
CA ASN A 207 -11.90 -1.85 -6.36
C ASN A 207 -13.07 -1.17 -7.11
N ILE A 208 -13.54 0.00 -6.69
CA ILE A 208 -14.60 0.76 -7.38
C ILE A 208 -14.16 1.28 -8.76
N PHE A 209 -12.86 1.50 -8.96
CA PHE A 209 -12.28 2.04 -10.19
C PHE A 209 -11.44 1.02 -10.99
N ASN A 210 -11.60 -0.29 -10.71
CA ASN A 210 -10.79 -1.38 -11.28
C ASN A 210 -9.27 -1.17 -11.21
N GLY A 211 -8.80 -0.35 -10.26
CA GLY A 211 -7.39 -0.01 -10.07
C GLY A 211 -6.81 1.08 -10.98
N GLU A 212 -7.56 1.66 -11.94
CA GLU A 212 -6.92 2.41 -13.05
C GLU A 212 -7.33 3.89 -13.23
N ALA A 213 -8.34 4.41 -12.51
CA ALA A 213 -8.76 5.81 -12.67
C ALA A 213 -7.70 6.84 -12.18
N VAL A 214 -6.93 7.41 -13.13
CA VAL A 214 -5.84 8.40 -12.93
C VAL A 214 -6.19 9.53 -11.98
N SER A 215 -7.30 10.22 -12.21
CA SER A 215 -7.64 11.45 -11.45
C SER A 215 -8.04 11.15 -10.02
N ALA A 216 -8.70 10.01 -9.78
CA ALA A 216 -9.00 9.55 -8.45
C ALA A 216 -7.72 9.04 -7.79
N VAL A 217 -7.04 8.06 -8.38
CA VAL A 217 -5.90 7.36 -7.76
C VAL A 217 -4.73 8.31 -7.47
N ASP A 218 -4.40 9.27 -8.34
CA ASP A 218 -3.32 10.25 -8.08
C ASP A 218 -3.63 11.21 -6.92
N LEU A 219 -4.91 11.61 -6.77
CA LEU A 219 -5.35 12.40 -5.62
C LEU A 219 -5.40 11.53 -4.36
N TRP A 220 -5.88 10.30 -4.47
CA TRP A 220 -6.01 9.35 -3.38
C TRP A 220 -4.64 8.91 -2.84
N ASP A 221 -3.63 8.69 -3.68
CA ASP A 221 -2.25 8.34 -3.29
C ASP A 221 -1.60 9.43 -2.41
N LYS A 222 -2.00 10.70 -2.56
CA LYS A 222 -1.60 11.79 -1.65
C LYS A 222 -2.31 11.72 -0.29
N TYR A 223 -3.53 11.22 -0.22
CA TYR A 223 -4.29 11.08 1.03
C TYR A 223 -3.91 9.84 1.85
N VAL A 224 -3.33 8.80 1.22
CA VAL A 224 -2.87 7.60 1.96
C VAL A 224 -1.59 7.85 2.76
N MET A 225 -0.95 9.02 2.55
CA MET A 225 0.14 9.55 3.38
C MET A 225 -0.27 9.85 4.84
N ILE A 226 -1.49 9.50 5.26
CA ILE A 226 -1.95 9.62 6.65
C ILE A 226 -1.64 8.35 7.46
N SER A 227 -1.36 7.21 6.81
CA SER A 227 -0.96 5.97 7.50
C SER A 227 0.55 5.74 7.39
N PRO A 228 1.26 5.52 8.52
CA PRO A 228 2.67 5.17 8.47
C PRO A 228 2.93 3.80 7.80
N VAL A 229 1.95 2.90 7.78
CA VAL A 229 2.06 1.58 7.14
C VAL A 229 2.13 1.70 5.62
N GLU A 230 1.29 2.56 5.03
CA GLU A 230 1.31 2.77 3.58
C GLU A 230 2.61 3.46 3.14
N ILE A 231 3.02 4.52 3.84
CA ILE A 231 4.24 5.25 3.47
C ILE A 231 5.45 4.31 3.54
N TYR A 232 5.52 3.48 4.58
CA TYR A 232 6.58 2.47 4.68
C TYR A 232 6.52 1.47 3.51
N GLY A 233 5.34 1.00 3.13
CA GLY A 233 5.15 0.16 1.94
C GLY A 233 5.60 0.83 0.64
N ARG A 234 5.34 2.12 0.45
CA ARG A 234 5.78 2.90 -0.72
C ARG A 234 7.30 3.09 -0.77
N ILE A 235 7.93 3.46 0.35
CA ILE A 235 9.40 3.56 0.46
C ILE A 235 10.05 2.22 0.10
N TYR A 236 9.45 1.14 0.58
CA TYR A 236 9.97 -0.20 0.36
C TYR A 236 9.80 -0.69 -1.08
N ASN A 237 8.63 -0.44 -1.68
CA ASN A 237 8.37 -0.81 -3.07
C ASN A 237 9.26 -0.01 -4.04
N SER A 238 9.49 1.28 -3.81
CA SER A 238 10.37 2.10 -4.68
C SER A 238 11.82 1.62 -4.63
N GLN A 239 12.31 1.19 -3.46
CA GLN A 239 13.65 0.65 -3.29
C GLN A 239 13.85 -0.70 -3.98
N LYS A 240 12.81 -1.53 -4.04
CA LYS A 240 12.85 -2.82 -4.73
C LYS A 240 13.22 -2.63 -6.21
N TYR A 241 12.60 -1.69 -6.92
CA TYR A 241 12.85 -1.46 -8.35
C TYR A 241 14.30 -1.04 -8.66
N ILE A 242 14.96 -0.34 -7.73
CA ILE A 242 16.33 0.18 -7.93
C ILE A 242 17.40 -0.92 -7.75
N VAL A 243 17.17 -1.87 -6.84
CA VAL A 243 18.16 -2.95 -6.58
C VAL A 243 18.16 -3.99 -7.72
N TYR A 244 17.01 -4.23 -8.36
CA TYR A 244 16.90 -5.18 -9.48
C TYR A 244 17.35 -4.59 -10.83
N SER A 245 17.54 -3.27 -10.95
CA SER A 245 17.92 -2.63 -12.23
C SER A 245 19.43 -2.66 -12.54
N HIS A 246 20.27 -3.25 -11.67
CA HIS A 246 21.74 -3.31 -11.81
C HIS A 246 22.46 -1.95 -11.92
N GLU A 247 21.77 -0.83 -11.72
CA GLU A 247 22.47 0.44 -11.47
C GLU A 247 23.25 0.35 -10.17
N ARG A 248 24.37 1.09 -10.11
CA ARG A 248 25.25 1.10 -8.94
C ARG A 248 24.40 1.21 -7.67
N LEU A 249 24.54 0.21 -6.82
CA LEU A 249 24.08 0.03 -5.43
C LEU A 249 24.01 1.31 -4.56
N SER A 250 24.63 2.41 -5.01
CA SER A 250 24.65 3.76 -4.46
C SER A 250 23.40 4.62 -4.68
N THR A 251 22.48 4.28 -5.58
CA THR A 251 21.33 5.16 -5.96
C THR A 251 19.96 4.67 -5.46
N ALA A 252 19.89 3.80 -4.45
CA ALA A 252 18.65 3.52 -3.73
C ALA A 252 18.27 4.68 -2.78
N LEU A 253 18.19 5.90 -3.30
CA LEU A 253 17.78 7.06 -2.54
C LEU A 253 16.28 6.91 -2.25
N CYS A 254 15.93 6.78 -0.97
CA CYS A 254 14.55 7.00 -0.53
C CYS A 254 14.07 8.34 -1.09
N ASP A 255 12.84 8.39 -1.59
CA ASP A 255 12.21 9.68 -1.84
C ASP A 255 12.16 10.46 -0.52
N MET A 256 12.86 11.60 -0.49
CA MET A 256 12.96 12.45 0.69
C MET A 256 11.59 12.97 1.13
N SER A 257 10.62 13.02 0.22
CA SER A 257 9.24 13.40 0.53
C SER A 257 8.56 12.38 1.45
N ASP A 258 8.67 11.08 1.17
CA ASP A 258 8.05 10.02 1.98
C ASP A 258 8.65 9.96 3.40
N ILE A 259 9.96 10.16 3.53
CA ILE A 259 10.61 10.29 4.84
C ILE A 259 10.06 11.51 5.59
N LEU A 260 9.91 12.64 4.92
CA LEU A 260 9.35 13.85 5.51
C LEU A 260 7.91 13.62 6.00
N TYR A 261 7.07 12.93 5.21
CA TYR A 261 5.71 12.57 5.61
C TYR A 261 5.70 11.69 6.89
N LEU A 262 6.57 10.69 6.98
CA LEU A 262 6.70 9.87 8.20
C LEU A 262 7.10 10.71 9.42
N ILE A 263 8.05 11.63 9.27
CA ILE A 263 8.47 12.54 10.35
C ILE A 263 7.31 13.43 10.78
N VAL A 264 6.57 14.02 9.83
CA VAL A 264 5.40 14.86 10.11
C VAL A 264 4.33 14.06 10.86
N LEU A 265 4.01 12.85 10.40
CA LEU A 265 3.05 11.97 11.09
C LEU A 265 3.49 11.62 12.50
N LEU A 266 4.77 11.28 12.70
CA LEU A 266 5.34 11.00 14.01
C LEU A 266 5.18 12.20 14.96
N VAL A 267 5.52 13.39 14.50
CA VAL A 267 5.44 14.62 15.31
C VAL A 267 3.98 14.95 15.64
N ILE A 268 3.10 14.96 14.65
CA ILE A 268 1.67 15.28 14.83
C ILE A 268 1.01 14.26 15.76
N SER A 269 1.20 12.96 15.53
CA SER A 269 0.58 11.91 16.35
C SER A 269 1.11 11.93 17.79
N THR A 270 2.42 12.14 18.00
CA THR A 270 3.00 12.27 19.34
C THR A 270 2.47 13.50 20.07
N PHE A 271 2.40 14.64 19.38
CA PHE A 271 1.85 15.87 19.95
C PHE A 271 0.36 15.73 20.29
N ALA A 272 -0.44 15.17 19.37
CA ALA A 272 -1.85 14.89 19.58
C ALA A 272 -2.07 13.93 20.76
N ALA A 273 -1.30 12.84 20.84
CA ALA A 273 -1.34 11.90 21.96
C ALA A 273 -1.03 12.60 23.28
N ARG A 274 0.00 13.45 23.31
CA ARG A 274 0.37 14.21 24.49
C ARG A 274 -0.72 15.21 24.91
N LEU A 275 -1.34 15.91 23.97
CA LEU A 275 -2.44 16.84 24.26
C LEU A 275 -3.67 16.11 24.81
N LEU A 276 -4.07 15.01 24.18
CA LEU A 276 -5.19 14.19 24.64
C LEU A 276 -4.91 13.58 26.01
N TYR A 277 -3.69 13.11 26.26
CA TYR A 277 -3.27 12.62 27.58
C TYR A 277 -3.42 13.71 28.66
N ALA A 278 -3.02 14.95 28.38
CA ALA A 278 -3.18 16.06 29.33
C ALA A 278 -4.64 16.39 29.64
N ARG A 279 -5.50 16.39 28.60
CA ARG A 279 -6.92 16.75 28.71
C ARG A 279 -7.81 15.59 29.17
N ARG A 280 -7.26 14.39 29.32
CA ARG A 280 -8.03 13.19 29.69
C ARG A 280 -8.47 13.26 31.15
N ASN A 281 -9.78 13.26 31.34
CA ASN A 281 -10.39 13.11 32.66
C ASN A 281 -10.16 11.68 33.19
N SER A 282 -9.84 11.55 34.48
CA SER A 282 -9.60 10.26 35.13
C SER A 282 -10.82 9.33 35.05
N GLU A 283 -12.03 9.90 35.07
CA GLU A 283 -13.30 9.17 34.96
C GLU A 283 -13.54 8.51 33.59
N ALA A 284 -12.79 8.91 32.57
CA ALA A 284 -12.88 8.33 31.24
C ALA A 284 -12.32 6.90 31.17
N ALA A 285 -11.55 6.46 32.17
CA ALA A 285 -11.14 5.07 32.29
C ALA A 285 -12.37 4.16 32.47
N GLY A 286 -12.43 3.11 31.65
CA GLY A 286 -13.56 2.18 31.54
C GLY A 286 -14.59 2.55 30.47
N LYS A 287 -14.54 3.75 29.88
CA LYS A 287 -15.38 4.08 28.70
C LYS A 287 -14.78 3.49 27.44
N THR A 288 -15.61 3.18 26.44
CA THR A 288 -15.10 2.67 25.15
C THR A 288 -14.23 3.71 24.44
N ILE A 289 -14.79 4.90 24.21
CA ILE A 289 -14.09 6.08 23.71
C ILE A 289 -14.10 7.14 24.83
N ALA A 290 -12.95 7.72 25.13
CA ALA A 290 -12.74 8.63 26.26
C ALA A 290 -13.40 10.00 26.05
N PHE A 291 -13.44 10.49 24.80
CA PHE A 291 -13.92 11.83 24.46
C PHE A 291 -15.27 11.77 23.71
N PRO A 292 -16.29 12.51 24.15
CA PRO A 292 -17.61 12.52 23.50
C PRO A 292 -17.59 12.97 22.03
N ILE A 293 -16.83 14.02 21.72
CA ILE A 293 -16.71 14.54 20.34
C ILE A 293 -16.00 13.50 19.45
N ALA A 294 -14.90 12.91 19.94
CA ALA A 294 -14.21 11.86 19.20
C ALA A 294 -15.12 10.65 18.94
N LYS A 295 -16.00 10.29 19.89
CA LYS A 295 -17.00 9.21 19.71
C LYS A 295 -17.93 9.48 18.53
N VAL A 296 -18.40 10.72 18.35
CA VAL A 296 -19.25 11.11 17.21
C VAL A 296 -18.49 11.00 15.89
N ILE A 297 -17.28 11.56 15.82
CA ILE A 297 -16.46 11.59 14.60
C ILE A 297 -16.04 10.16 14.20
N ILE A 298 -15.49 9.38 15.13
CA ILE A 298 -15.05 8.00 14.88
C ILE A 298 -16.22 7.13 14.44
N LYS A 299 -17.41 7.31 15.05
CA LYS A 299 -18.61 6.59 14.61
C LYS A 299 -18.97 6.91 13.17
N ALA A 300 -19.04 8.19 12.81
CA ALA A 300 -19.37 8.59 11.43
C ALA A 300 -18.40 7.99 10.41
N LEU A 301 -17.10 8.10 10.67
CA LEU A 301 -16.05 7.56 9.80
C LEU A 301 -16.15 6.03 9.65
N LEU A 302 -16.32 5.30 10.75
CA LEU A 302 -16.44 3.84 10.71
C LEU A 302 -17.71 3.37 9.98
N VAL A 303 -18.84 4.08 10.13
CA VAL A 303 -20.08 3.74 9.41
C VAL A 303 -19.89 3.97 7.91
N ILE A 304 -19.28 5.09 7.48
CA ILE A 304 -18.94 5.34 6.06
C ILE A 304 -18.05 4.22 5.53
N PHE A 305 -16.98 3.87 6.26
CA PHE A 305 -16.04 2.84 5.84
C PHE A 305 -16.71 1.47 5.70
N ILE A 306 -17.50 1.03 6.68
CA ILE A 306 -18.19 -0.27 6.60
C ILE A 306 -19.23 -0.27 5.47
N THR A 307 -19.93 0.84 5.24
CA THR A 307 -20.86 0.96 4.11
C THR A 307 -20.15 0.76 2.78
N LEU A 308 -19.01 1.43 2.57
CA LEU A 308 -18.20 1.26 1.36
C LEU A 308 -17.67 -0.17 1.24
N PHE A 309 -17.07 -0.70 2.30
CA PHE A 309 -16.48 -2.03 2.32
C PHE A 309 -17.49 -3.13 1.98
N VAL A 310 -18.70 -3.05 2.56
CA VAL A 310 -19.77 -4.02 2.28
C VAL A 310 -20.30 -3.83 0.87
N ALA A 311 -20.48 -2.61 0.40
CA ALA A 311 -20.95 -2.35 -0.96
C ALA A 311 -19.99 -2.90 -2.03
N THR A 312 -18.68 -2.68 -1.88
CA THR A 312 -17.66 -3.23 -2.79
C THR A 312 -17.58 -4.75 -2.69
N SER A 313 -17.68 -5.31 -1.48
CA SER A 313 -17.65 -6.76 -1.30
C SER A 313 -18.86 -7.45 -1.93
N PHE A 314 -20.04 -6.81 -1.87
CA PHE A 314 -21.26 -7.35 -2.46
C PHE A 314 -21.15 -7.45 -3.99
N GLU A 315 -20.62 -6.41 -4.63
CA GLU A 315 -20.30 -6.41 -6.06
C GLU A 315 -19.35 -7.55 -6.44
N SER A 316 -18.26 -7.74 -5.68
CA SER A 316 -17.30 -8.82 -5.94
C SER A 316 -17.89 -10.23 -5.83
N VAL A 317 -18.88 -10.45 -4.96
CA VAL A 317 -19.51 -11.76 -4.76
C VAL A 317 -20.42 -12.16 -5.92
N PHE A 318 -21.18 -11.21 -6.47
CA PHE A 318 -22.15 -11.50 -7.54
C PHE A 318 -21.53 -11.40 -8.94
N ASN A 319 -20.32 -10.83 -9.07
CA ASN A 319 -19.60 -10.66 -10.33
C ASN A 319 -20.47 -10.00 -11.43
N GLU A 320 -21.40 -9.15 -11.00
CA GLU A 320 -22.33 -8.41 -11.84
C GLU A 320 -22.23 -6.93 -11.45
N ASP A 321 -21.68 -6.13 -12.36
CA ASP A 321 -21.59 -4.67 -12.21
C ASP A 321 -22.94 -4.01 -12.55
N THR A 322 -23.95 -4.27 -11.71
CA THR A 322 -25.25 -3.62 -11.81
C THR A 322 -25.47 -2.61 -10.69
N VAL A 323 -26.08 -1.48 -11.05
CA VAL A 323 -26.53 -0.44 -10.11
C VAL A 323 -27.40 -1.03 -9.00
N PHE A 324 -28.16 -2.09 -9.30
CA PHE A 324 -29.03 -2.78 -8.36
C PHE A 324 -28.25 -3.44 -7.21
N PHE A 325 -27.24 -4.27 -7.50
CA PHE A 325 -26.45 -4.93 -6.45
C PHE A 325 -25.62 -3.94 -5.63
N LYS A 326 -25.10 -2.89 -6.28
CA LYS A 326 -24.42 -1.77 -5.59
C LYS A 326 -25.37 -1.05 -4.63
N GLY A 327 -26.59 -0.74 -5.07
CA GLY A 327 -27.60 -0.11 -4.23
C GLY A 327 -27.98 -0.95 -3.02
N ILE A 328 -28.19 -2.26 -3.20
CA ILE A 328 -28.43 -3.21 -2.10
C ILE A 328 -27.23 -3.25 -1.14
N GLY A 329 -26.02 -3.37 -1.69
CA GLY A 329 -24.78 -3.37 -0.92
C GLY A 329 -24.61 -2.12 -0.05
N LEU A 330 -24.93 -0.94 -0.58
CA LEU A 330 -24.92 0.33 0.16
C LEU A 330 -25.92 0.33 1.32
N VAL A 331 -27.15 -0.14 1.11
CA VAL A 331 -28.18 -0.19 2.16
C VAL A 331 -27.79 -1.18 3.25
N ILE A 332 -27.39 -2.40 2.88
CA ILE A 332 -26.92 -3.43 3.81
C ILE A 332 -25.67 -2.96 4.55
N GLY A 333 -24.76 -2.29 3.85
CA GLY A 333 -23.54 -1.71 4.41
C GLY A 333 -23.83 -0.63 5.46
N ALA A 334 -24.76 0.29 5.18
CA ALA A 334 -25.16 1.31 6.15
C ALA A 334 -25.83 0.68 7.38
N MET A 335 -26.72 -0.30 7.20
CA MET A 335 -27.38 -0.98 8.30
C MET A 335 -26.40 -1.77 9.17
N SER A 336 -25.52 -2.56 8.54
CA SER A 336 -24.50 -3.35 9.24
C SER A 336 -23.44 -2.46 9.91
N GLY A 337 -23.03 -1.36 9.26
CA GLY A 337 -22.13 -0.35 9.84
C GLY A 337 -22.70 0.26 11.11
N LEU A 338 -23.96 0.69 11.10
CA LEU A 338 -24.64 1.18 12.31
C LEU A 338 -24.71 0.11 13.40
N TYR A 339 -25.15 -1.11 13.02
CA TYR A 339 -25.28 -2.21 13.96
C TYR A 339 -23.95 -2.57 14.63
N ILE A 340 -22.88 -2.79 13.85
CA ILE A 340 -21.56 -3.17 14.35
C ILE A 340 -20.96 -2.05 15.19
N VAL A 341 -20.95 -0.81 14.68
CA VAL A 341 -20.28 0.31 15.36
C VAL A 341 -21.00 0.69 16.66
N ASP A 342 -22.33 0.67 16.71
CA ASP A 342 -23.05 0.93 17.96
C ASP A 342 -22.92 -0.20 18.97
N SER A 343 -22.97 -1.45 18.51
CA SER A 343 -22.74 -2.62 19.37
C SER A 343 -21.36 -2.54 20.02
N LEU A 344 -20.34 -2.11 19.29
CA LEU A 344 -18.99 -1.94 19.81
C LEU A 344 -18.87 -0.72 20.74
N ILE A 345 -19.33 0.45 20.32
CA ILE A 345 -19.15 1.70 21.07
C ILE A 345 -19.95 1.69 22.38
N GLU A 346 -21.21 1.26 22.34
CA GLU A 346 -22.10 1.22 23.51
C GLU A 346 -22.04 -0.12 24.26
N LEU A 347 -21.34 -1.12 23.72
CA LEU A 347 -21.27 -2.49 24.27
C LEU A 347 -22.66 -3.10 24.50
N ASN A 348 -23.60 -2.74 23.63
CA ASN A 348 -24.99 -3.15 23.72
C ASN A 348 -25.60 -3.19 22.31
N TRP A 349 -25.97 -4.39 21.87
CA TRP A 349 -26.55 -4.61 20.54
C TRP A 349 -27.89 -3.88 20.36
N THR A 350 -28.66 -3.67 21.44
CA THR A 350 -29.94 -2.94 21.37
C THR A 350 -29.76 -1.44 21.19
N ALA A 351 -28.54 -0.90 21.34
CA ALA A 351 -28.29 0.53 21.27
C ALA A 351 -28.58 1.12 19.87
N CYS A 352 -28.43 0.32 18.82
CA CYS A 352 -28.74 0.71 17.44
C CYS A 352 -30.21 1.15 17.29
N PHE A 353 -31.14 0.52 18.02
CA PHE A 353 -32.58 0.78 17.88
C PHE A 353 -33.10 1.96 18.72
N LYS A 354 -32.32 2.45 19.69
CA LYS A 354 -32.80 3.41 20.70
C LYS A 354 -32.66 4.89 20.30
N LYS A 355 -31.92 5.21 19.23
CA LYS A 355 -31.55 6.59 18.86
C LYS A 355 -31.95 6.96 17.43
N GLY A 356 -33.17 6.61 17.01
CA GLY A 356 -33.62 6.58 15.61
C GLY A 356 -33.17 7.77 14.74
N TRP A 357 -33.42 9.01 15.16
CA TRP A 357 -33.04 10.21 14.39
C TRP A 357 -31.54 10.37 14.17
N ASN A 358 -30.72 10.11 15.20
CA ASN A 358 -29.27 10.19 15.06
C ASN A 358 -28.74 9.05 14.18
N GLN A 359 -29.33 7.85 14.26
CA GLN A 359 -28.95 6.74 13.39
C GLN A 359 -29.27 7.03 11.93
N PHE A 360 -30.44 7.61 11.66
CA PHE A 360 -30.81 8.03 10.33
C PHE A 360 -29.81 9.04 9.76
N ALA A 361 -29.37 10.02 10.57
CA ALA A 361 -28.35 10.98 10.14
C ALA A 361 -27.01 10.30 9.77
N TYR A 362 -26.53 9.35 10.56
CA TYR A 362 -25.31 8.58 10.23
C TYR A 362 -25.50 7.72 8.97
N ALA A 363 -26.65 7.07 8.81
CA ALA A 363 -26.96 6.27 7.62
C ALA A 363 -27.00 7.14 6.37
N ALA A 364 -27.72 8.27 6.43
CA ALA A 364 -27.87 9.20 5.32
C ALA A 364 -26.52 9.80 4.93
N ALA A 365 -25.68 10.20 5.91
CA ALA A 365 -24.32 10.67 5.63
C ALA A 365 -23.46 9.59 4.97
N ALA A 366 -23.52 8.34 5.45
CA ALA A 366 -22.77 7.24 4.87
C ALA A 366 -23.21 6.90 3.45
N LEU A 367 -24.52 6.84 3.20
CA LEU A 367 -25.09 6.62 1.87
C LEU A 367 -24.77 7.77 0.92
N ALA A 368 -24.80 9.02 1.39
CA ALA A 368 -24.47 10.19 0.57
C ALA A 368 -22.99 10.17 0.14
N VAL A 369 -22.07 9.88 1.07
CA VAL A 369 -20.63 9.80 0.78
C VAL A 369 -20.30 8.59 -0.09
N ALA A 370 -20.80 7.40 0.26
CA ALA A 370 -20.50 6.21 -0.52
C ALA A 370 -21.19 6.26 -1.90
N GLY A 371 -22.42 6.73 -1.95
CA GLY A 371 -23.16 6.94 -3.19
C GLY A 371 -22.51 7.97 -4.11
N SER A 372 -21.95 9.06 -3.57
CA SER A 372 -21.25 10.05 -4.40
C SER A 372 -19.98 9.49 -5.05
N VAL A 373 -19.25 8.60 -4.36
CA VAL A 373 -18.09 7.89 -4.94
C VAL A 373 -18.53 7.00 -6.10
N TYR A 374 -19.61 6.24 -5.94
CA TYR A 374 -20.15 5.41 -7.02
C TYR A 374 -20.69 6.25 -8.19
N VAL A 375 -21.42 7.34 -7.92
CA VAL A 375 -21.91 8.26 -8.96
C VAL A 375 -20.74 8.87 -9.73
N TYR A 376 -19.66 9.25 -9.04
CA TYR A 376 -18.46 9.74 -9.68
C TYR A 376 -17.81 8.66 -10.55
N SER A 377 -17.69 7.42 -10.04
CA SER A 377 -17.22 6.26 -10.81
C SER A 377 -18.04 6.08 -12.09
N TYR A 378 -19.37 6.05 -12.03
CA TYR A 378 -20.20 5.97 -13.23
C TYR A 378 -20.02 7.14 -14.21
N SER A 379 -19.71 8.34 -13.71
CA SER A 379 -19.50 9.50 -14.58
C SER A 379 -18.20 9.43 -15.40
N VAL A 380 -17.20 8.69 -14.91
CA VAL A 380 -15.91 8.52 -15.59
C VAL A 380 -15.75 7.13 -16.24
N ARG A 381 -16.65 6.19 -15.96
CA ARG A 381 -16.68 4.84 -16.54
C ARG A 381 -16.96 4.92 -18.05
N TYR A 382 -16.19 4.14 -18.81
CA TYR A 382 -16.44 3.91 -20.23
C TYR A 382 -17.58 2.90 -20.44
N ASN A 383 -18.63 3.33 -21.13
CA ASN A 383 -19.84 2.52 -21.36
C ASN A 383 -19.89 1.89 -22.77
N GLY A 384 -18.87 2.10 -23.62
CA GLY A 384 -18.86 1.61 -25.01
C GLY A 384 -18.83 0.08 -25.14
N LEU A 385 -18.41 -0.61 -24.07
CA LEU A 385 -18.37 -2.08 -24.00
C LEU A 385 -19.66 -2.70 -23.48
N ASP A 386 -20.59 -1.92 -22.91
CA ASP A 386 -21.82 -2.45 -22.29
C ASP A 386 -22.76 -3.11 -23.31
N SER A 387 -22.68 -2.69 -24.58
CA SER A 387 -23.47 -3.25 -25.67
C SER A 387 -22.84 -4.49 -26.31
N VAL A 388 -21.61 -4.87 -25.93
CA VAL A 388 -20.91 -6.02 -26.52
C VAL A 388 -21.46 -7.32 -25.93
N PRO A 389 -21.87 -8.30 -26.75
CA PRO A 389 -22.34 -9.59 -26.24
C PRO A 389 -21.27 -10.30 -25.41
N LYS A 390 -21.69 -11.03 -24.37
CA LYS A 390 -20.78 -11.84 -23.55
C LYS A 390 -19.96 -12.84 -24.38
N TYR A 391 -20.57 -13.36 -25.44
CA TYR A 391 -19.92 -14.19 -26.46
C TYR A 391 -19.91 -13.40 -27.76
N TYR A 392 -18.81 -12.71 -28.03
CA TYR A 392 -18.65 -11.92 -29.24
C TYR A 392 -17.72 -12.69 -30.20
N SER A 393 -18.31 -13.22 -31.26
CA SER A 393 -17.62 -14.12 -32.19
C SER A 393 -16.78 -13.34 -33.20
N VAL A 394 -15.78 -14.00 -33.79
CA VAL A 394 -14.95 -13.42 -34.86
C VAL A 394 -15.82 -12.90 -36.00
N GLU A 395 -16.90 -13.61 -36.37
CA GLU A 395 -17.80 -13.21 -37.45
C GLU A 395 -18.61 -11.95 -37.10
N GLN A 396 -19.09 -11.85 -35.87
CA GLN A 396 -19.77 -10.65 -35.38
C GLN A 396 -18.81 -9.45 -35.31
N ALA A 397 -17.59 -9.67 -34.81
CA ALA A 397 -16.55 -8.65 -34.78
C ALA A 397 -16.19 -8.15 -36.19
N LYS A 398 -16.11 -9.04 -37.19
CA LYS A 398 -15.91 -8.65 -38.60
C LYS A 398 -17.07 -7.79 -39.13
N LYS A 399 -18.31 -8.15 -38.80
CA LYS A 399 -19.52 -7.45 -39.24
C LYS A 399 -19.63 -6.05 -38.64
N ASP A 400 -19.30 -5.93 -37.35
CA ASP A 400 -19.24 -4.64 -36.64
C ASP A 400 -17.98 -3.85 -37.02
N GLY A 401 -17.06 -4.51 -37.74
CA GLY A 401 -15.89 -3.90 -38.32
C GLY A 401 -14.80 -3.62 -37.29
N CYS A 402 -14.56 -4.55 -36.40
CA CYS A 402 -13.44 -4.54 -35.47
C CYS A 402 -12.13 -4.91 -36.18
N VAL A 403 -11.02 -4.49 -35.59
CA VAL A 403 -9.69 -5.04 -35.86
C VAL A 403 -9.58 -6.39 -35.13
N ILE A 404 -9.02 -7.41 -35.78
CA ILE A 404 -8.94 -8.75 -35.23
C ILE A 404 -7.49 -9.19 -35.17
N LEU A 405 -7.09 -9.57 -33.96
CA LEU A 405 -5.84 -10.19 -33.64
C LEU A 405 -6.04 -11.69 -33.41
N ASP A 406 -5.04 -12.49 -33.76
CA ASP A 406 -4.90 -13.88 -33.36
C ASP A 406 -3.60 -14.02 -32.57
N SER A 407 -3.72 -14.28 -31.27
CA SER A 407 -2.57 -14.48 -30.39
C SER A 407 -1.60 -13.28 -30.43
N GLY A 408 -2.14 -12.06 -30.40
CA GLY A 408 -1.37 -10.82 -30.49
C GLY A 408 -0.88 -10.43 -31.90
N LYS A 409 -1.27 -11.16 -32.95
CA LYS A 409 -0.89 -10.86 -34.34
C LYS A 409 -2.06 -10.28 -35.14
N LEU A 410 -1.84 -9.21 -35.90
CA LEU A 410 -2.88 -8.59 -36.73
C LEU A 410 -3.30 -9.48 -37.92
N VAL A 411 -4.57 -9.89 -37.97
CA VAL A 411 -5.11 -10.77 -39.03
C VAL A 411 -6.17 -10.09 -39.91
N TYR A 412 -6.95 -9.14 -39.36
CA TYR A 412 -8.02 -8.45 -40.10
C TYR A 412 -8.23 -7.02 -39.61
N GLY A 413 -8.67 -6.13 -40.51
CA GLY A 413 -9.02 -4.74 -40.16
C GLY A 413 -7.86 -3.74 -40.20
N GLU A 414 -6.76 -4.07 -40.90
CA GLU A 414 -5.58 -3.19 -41.02
C GLU A 414 -5.93 -1.77 -41.47
N ASP A 415 -6.82 -1.61 -42.45
CA ASP A 415 -7.23 -0.30 -42.97
C ASP A 415 -7.87 0.57 -41.87
N LYS A 416 -8.63 -0.05 -40.96
CA LYS A 416 -9.26 0.66 -39.84
C LYS A 416 -8.26 1.05 -38.77
N TRP A 417 -7.27 0.19 -38.52
CA TRP A 417 -6.19 0.52 -37.61
C TRP A 417 -5.34 1.67 -38.14
N LYS A 418 -4.99 1.66 -39.44
CA LYS A 418 -4.29 2.78 -40.09
C LYS A 418 -5.08 4.07 -40.03
N GLN A 419 -6.38 4.01 -40.32
CA GLN A 419 -7.27 5.17 -40.19
C GLN A 419 -7.29 5.72 -38.76
N PHE A 420 -7.34 4.85 -37.74
CA PHE A 420 -7.25 5.27 -36.35
C PHE A 420 -5.90 5.95 -36.04
N MET A 421 -4.78 5.43 -36.54
CA MET A 421 -3.48 6.09 -36.39
C MET A 421 -3.42 7.47 -37.05
N GLU A 422 -3.97 7.60 -38.26
CA GLU A 422 -4.08 8.90 -38.95
C GLU A 422 -4.94 9.90 -38.17
N ASP A 423 -6.05 9.44 -37.59
CA ASP A 423 -6.90 10.26 -36.72
C ASP A 423 -6.15 10.69 -35.44
N VAL A 424 -5.38 9.78 -34.82
CA VAL A 424 -4.51 10.10 -33.66
C VAL A 424 -3.46 11.16 -34.03
N HIS A 425 -2.74 10.98 -35.15
CA HIS A 425 -1.71 11.93 -35.62
C HIS A 425 -2.29 13.29 -35.98
N SER A 426 -3.50 13.33 -36.54
CA SER A 426 -4.24 14.56 -36.83
C SER A 426 -4.96 15.16 -35.61
N LYS A 427 -4.79 14.56 -34.42
CA LYS A 427 -5.42 14.95 -33.16
C LYS A 427 -6.95 15.02 -33.23
N LYS A 428 -7.54 14.12 -34.00
CA LYS A 428 -8.99 14.00 -34.17
C LYS A 428 -9.53 12.88 -33.29
N ASP A 429 -10.52 13.21 -32.47
CA ASP A 429 -11.22 12.23 -31.62
C ASP A 429 -11.71 11.05 -32.47
N SER A 430 -11.27 9.85 -32.09
CA SER A 430 -11.54 8.62 -32.84
C SER A 430 -11.55 7.41 -31.90
N MET A 431 -12.11 6.30 -32.38
CA MET A 431 -12.16 5.04 -31.63
C MET A 431 -12.01 3.87 -32.59
N VAL A 432 -11.25 2.86 -32.16
CA VAL A 432 -11.16 1.56 -32.82
C VAL A 432 -11.33 0.44 -31.80
N ARG A 433 -12.18 -0.53 -32.15
CA ARG A 433 -12.37 -1.75 -31.37
C ARG A 433 -11.45 -2.84 -31.90
N VAL A 434 -10.71 -3.44 -30.98
CA VAL A 434 -9.80 -4.57 -31.24
C VAL A 434 -10.33 -5.80 -30.51
N MET A 435 -10.40 -6.91 -31.23
CA MET A 435 -10.67 -8.23 -30.70
C MET A 435 -9.37 -9.05 -30.78
N ASP A 436 -9.05 -9.80 -29.73
CA ASP A 436 -7.99 -10.83 -29.77
C ASP A 436 -8.60 -12.22 -29.57
N GLY A 437 -8.50 -13.06 -30.61
CA GLY A 437 -8.93 -14.44 -30.63
C GLY A 437 -7.80 -15.40 -30.31
N GLY A 438 -7.28 -15.36 -29.08
CA GLY A 438 -6.23 -16.30 -28.60
C GLY A 438 -6.78 -17.60 -27.98
N TYR A 439 -5.95 -18.29 -27.19
CA TYR A 439 -6.35 -19.50 -26.44
C TYR A 439 -7.32 -19.18 -25.29
N GLY A 440 -8.63 -19.08 -25.56
CA GLY A 440 -9.64 -18.90 -24.50
C GLY A 440 -10.91 -18.16 -24.95
N GLU A 441 -11.54 -17.43 -24.00
CA GLU A 441 -12.57 -16.45 -24.35
C GLU A 441 -11.93 -15.30 -25.14
N ASN A 442 -12.56 -14.91 -26.24
CA ASN A 442 -12.12 -13.77 -27.04
C ASN A 442 -12.05 -12.50 -26.19
N ALA A 443 -10.91 -11.82 -26.20
CA ALA A 443 -10.71 -10.56 -25.50
C ALA A 443 -11.12 -9.39 -26.41
N PHE A 444 -11.64 -8.31 -25.81
CA PHE A 444 -12.01 -7.09 -26.52
C PHE A 444 -11.43 -5.88 -25.81
N ALA A 445 -10.91 -4.95 -26.59
CA ALA A 445 -10.40 -3.67 -26.15
C ALA A 445 -10.90 -2.55 -27.08
N ASP A 446 -11.39 -1.47 -26.51
CA ASP A 446 -11.67 -0.23 -27.23
C ASP A 446 -10.51 0.74 -27.01
N TYR A 447 -9.84 1.09 -28.10
CA TYR A 447 -8.84 2.16 -28.11
C TYR A 447 -9.54 3.44 -28.53
N VAL A 448 -9.53 4.44 -27.65
CA VAL A 448 -10.21 5.72 -27.84
C VAL A 448 -9.17 6.82 -27.76
N TYR A 449 -9.01 7.59 -28.84
CA TYR A 449 -8.21 8.79 -28.80
C TYR A 449 -9.07 9.97 -28.36
N LYS A 450 -8.73 10.58 -27.23
CA LYS A 450 -9.44 11.72 -26.66
C LYS A 450 -8.50 12.53 -25.77
N ASP A 451 -8.73 13.84 -25.67
CA ASP A 451 -7.99 14.74 -24.76
C ASP A 451 -6.45 14.70 -24.97
N GLY A 452 -6.00 14.32 -26.18
CA GLY A 452 -4.58 14.24 -26.55
C GLY A 452 -3.90 12.90 -26.24
N PHE A 453 -4.65 11.89 -25.80
CA PHE A 453 -4.09 10.59 -25.40
C PHE A 453 -4.92 9.43 -25.96
N VAL A 454 -4.26 8.28 -26.15
CA VAL A 454 -4.96 7.03 -26.45
C VAL A 454 -5.31 6.33 -25.13
N HIS A 455 -6.60 6.16 -24.92
CA HIS A 455 -7.17 5.42 -23.80
C HIS A 455 -7.52 4.01 -24.24
N GLU A 456 -7.17 3.01 -23.43
CA GLU A 456 -7.56 1.62 -23.66
C GLU A 456 -8.57 1.20 -22.61
N TYR A 457 -9.72 0.70 -23.09
CA TYR A 457 -10.78 0.18 -22.26
C TYR A 457 -11.00 -1.30 -22.56
N THR A 458 -11.03 -2.12 -21.53
CA THR A 458 -11.31 -3.56 -21.62
C THR A 458 -12.47 -3.91 -20.70
N LYS A 459 -13.00 -5.13 -20.83
CA LYS A 459 -14.02 -5.64 -19.90
C LYS A 459 -13.58 -5.61 -18.43
N TYR A 460 -12.27 -5.68 -18.18
CA TYR A 460 -11.69 -5.64 -16.84
C TYR A 460 -11.27 -4.23 -16.44
N ASN A 461 -11.10 -3.31 -17.39
CA ASN A 461 -10.75 -1.92 -17.15
C ASN A 461 -11.63 -0.95 -17.95
N LEU A 462 -12.61 -0.36 -17.27
CA LEU A 462 -13.52 0.63 -17.85
C LEU A 462 -13.09 2.07 -17.54
N PHE A 463 -11.94 2.27 -16.91
CA PHE A 463 -11.49 3.57 -16.39
C PHE A 463 -10.22 4.10 -17.07
N SER A 464 -9.80 3.45 -18.17
CA SER A 464 -8.55 3.64 -18.91
C SER A 464 -7.32 3.28 -18.10
N SER A 465 -6.35 2.59 -18.70
CA SER A 465 -5.04 2.41 -18.06
C SER A 465 -4.43 3.79 -17.85
N GLY A 466 -4.01 4.10 -16.64
CA GLY A 466 -3.74 5.46 -16.24
C GLY A 466 -2.53 6.18 -16.86
N ARG A 467 -1.97 5.62 -17.93
CA ARG A 467 -0.78 6.13 -18.62
C ARG A 467 -1.20 7.06 -19.75
N ARG A 468 -0.76 8.31 -19.65
CA ARG A 468 -0.95 9.34 -20.68
C ARG A 468 0.11 9.17 -21.78
N LEU A 469 -0.12 8.24 -22.70
CA LEU A 469 0.76 7.98 -23.85
C LEU A 469 0.18 8.68 -25.08
N PRO A 470 0.74 9.83 -25.51
CA PRO A 470 0.20 10.65 -26.59
C PRO A 470 0.55 10.15 -27.99
N TYR A 471 1.59 9.32 -28.15
CA TYR A 471 2.07 8.90 -29.45
C TYR A 471 1.74 7.44 -29.72
N LEU A 472 1.08 7.20 -30.86
CA LEU A 472 0.84 5.88 -31.42
C LEU A 472 1.71 5.72 -32.67
N LEU A 473 2.67 4.79 -32.61
CA LEU A 473 3.70 4.62 -33.62
C LEU A 473 3.73 3.17 -34.14
N ALA A 474 4.19 3.02 -35.38
CA ALA A 474 4.52 1.74 -35.99
C ALA A 474 6.03 1.63 -36.14
N VAL A 475 6.61 0.57 -35.59
CA VAL A 475 8.06 0.32 -35.59
C VAL A 475 8.32 -0.97 -36.36
N ASP A 476 9.02 -0.86 -37.49
CA ASP A 476 9.36 -2.01 -38.33
C ASP A 476 10.62 -2.72 -37.82
N GLY A 477 10.51 -4.01 -37.53
CA GLY A 477 11.55 -4.88 -37.00
C GLY A 477 11.78 -6.14 -37.83
N LEU A 478 12.79 -6.91 -37.42
CA LEU A 478 13.20 -8.18 -38.02
C LEU A 478 13.33 -9.20 -36.90
N ASN A 479 12.54 -10.28 -36.96
CA ASN A 479 12.59 -11.34 -35.98
C ASN A 479 13.79 -12.25 -36.30
N SER A 480 14.76 -12.30 -35.40
CA SER A 480 16.05 -12.99 -35.62
C SER A 480 16.16 -14.34 -34.90
N MET A 481 15.09 -14.76 -34.22
CA MET A 481 15.06 -15.99 -33.41
C MET A 481 14.47 -17.22 -34.12
N GLU A 482 13.89 -17.06 -35.31
CA GLU A 482 13.37 -18.16 -36.15
C GLU A 482 14.36 -18.50 -37.29
N GLU A 483 14.35 -19.75 -37.80
CA GLU A 483 15.21 -20.18 -38.92
C GLU A 483 14.96 -19.39 -40.21
N GLU A 484 13.79 -18.77 -40.34
CA GLU A 484 13.43 -17.80 -41.38
C GLU A 484 13.31 -16.39 -40.77
N LYS A 485 13.99 -15.41 -41.38
CA LYS A 485 13.86 -14.00 -40.97
C LYS A 485 12.48 -13.49 -41.38
N THR A 486 11.59 -13.33 -40.42
CA THR A 486 10.28 -12.69 -40.63
C THR A 486 10.39 -11.20 -40.31
N GLU A 487 10.01 -10.36 -41.28
CA GLU A 487 9.82 -8.92 -41.04
C GLU A 487 8.52 -8.73 -40.24
N TYR A 488 8.50 -7.77 -39.32
CA TYR A 488 7.30 -7.46 -38.56
C TYR A 488 7.16 -5.96 -38.31
N THR A 489 5.93 -5.49 -38.12
CA THR A 489 5.64 -4.13 -37.66
C THR A 489 5.02 -4.22 -36.28
N ALA A 490 5.67 -3.64 -35.27
CA ALA A 490 5.12 -3.51 -33.93
C ALA A 490 4.35 -2.19 -33.79
N TYR A 491 3.11 -2.26 -33.30
CA TYR A 491 2.33 -1.07 -32.98
C TYR A 491 2.46 -0.76 -31.49
N VAL A 492 2.92 0.45 -31.18
CA VAL A 492 3.31 0.83 -29.82
C VAL A 492 2.72 2.17 -29.41
N LEU A 493 2.31 2.27 -28.15
CA LEU A 493 2.02 3.53 -27.47
C LEU A 493 3.24 3.99 -26.69
N THR A 494 3.59 5.26 -26.81
CA THR A 494 4.74 5.84 -26.13
C THR A 494 4.56 7.31 -25.78
N ASP A 495 5.38 7.79 -24.84
CA ASP A 495 5.57 9.21 -24.50
C ASP A 495 6.74 9.84 -25.28
N LYS A 496 7.41 9.09 -26.17
CA LYS A 496 8.47 9.57 -27.06
C LYS A 496 7.96 9.71 -28.51
N GLU A 497 7.98 10.92 -29.04
CA GLU A 497 7.52 11.23 -30.41
C GLU A 497 8.35 10.50 -31.48
N ASP A 498 9.68 10.57 -31.35
CA ASP A 498 10.63 10.00 -32.31
C ASP A 498 11.21 8.67 -31.79
N LEU A 499 10.36 7.66 -31.63
CA LEU A 499 10.80 6.32 -31.21
C LEU A 499 11.52 5.60 -32.36
N THR A 500 12.79 5.23 -32.16
CA THR A 500 13.56 4.47 -33.17
C THR A 500 13.42 2.96 -32.97
N LEU A 501 13.75 2.17 -34.01
CA LEU A 501 13.83 0.70 -33.89
C LEU A 501 14.84 0.25 -32.83
N GLU A 502 15.95 0.98 -32.68
CA GLU A 502 16.97 0.67 -31.68
C GLU A 502 16.45 0.92 -30.26
N ASP A 503 15.68 2.00 -30.06
CA ASP A 503 14.98 2.27 -28.79
C ASP A 503 14.00 1.16 -28.41
N TYR A 504 13.20 0.69 -29.38
CA TYR A 504 12.22 -0.38 -29.18
C TYR A 504 12.91 -1.72 -28.86
N ARG A 505 13.98 -2.08 -29.58
CA ARG A 505 14.77 -3.30 -29.30
C ARG A 505 15.44 -3.24 -27.93
N ASN A 506 15.97 -2.08 -27.56
CA ASN A 506 16.54 -1.89 -26.23
C ASN A 506 15.46 -2.06 -25.15
N TRP A 507 14.24 -1.56 -25.38
CA TRP A 507 13.12 -1.81 -24.48
C TRP A 507 12.70 -3.29 -24.42
N GLU A 508 12.67 -4.03 -25.54
CA GLU A 508 12.40 -5.49 -25.52
C GLU A 508 13.44 -6.25 -24.69
N MET A 509 14.72 -5.86 -24.78
CA MET A 509 15.83 -6.52 -24.06
C MET A 509 15.95 -6.08 -22.59
N GLU A 510 15.74 -4.80 -22.30
CA GLU A 510 16.03 -4.18 -21.01
C GLU A 510 14.77 -3.85 -20.18
N GLY A 511 13.59 -3.94 -20.78
CA GLY A 511 12.29 -3.66 -20.16
C GLY A 511 12.11 -2.19 -19.80
N SER A 512 11.66 -1.92 -18.57
CA SER A 512 11.27 -0.57 -18.09
C SER A 512 12.44 0.38 -17.79
N LYS A 513 13.62 0.17 -18.39
CA LYS A 513 14.86 0.95 -18.15
C LYS A 513 15.04 2.16 -19.09
N SER A 514 14.15 2.31 -20.07
CA SER A 514 14.14 3.48 -20.96
C SER A 514 13.63 4.73 -20.25
N ASN A 515 14.17 5.91 -20.59
CA ASN A 515 13.69 7.23 -20.10
C ASN A 515 12.28 7.60 -20.61
N PHE A 516 11.63 6.69 -21.32
CA PHE A 516 10.36 6.81 -21.99
C PHE A 516 9.63 5.48 -21.83
N VAL A 517 8.32 5.52 -21.80
CA VAL A 517 7.46 4.35 -21.64
C VAL A 517 7.09 3.85 -23.03
N ILE A 518 7.31 2.57 -23.29
CA ILE A 518 6.73 1.86 -24.43
C ILE A 518 5.69 0.88 -23.91
N ARG A 519 4.53 0.86 -24.57
CA ARG A 519 3.54 -0.21 -24.45
C ARG A 519 3.29 -0.78 -25.84
N GLU A 520 3.74 -2.01 -26.05
CA GLU A 520 3.36 -2.77 -27.25
C GLU A 520 1.89 -3.16 -27.19
N LEU A 521 1.19 -2.90 -28.28
CA LEU A 521 -0.21 -3.27 -28.44
C LEU A 521 -0.34 -4.62 -29.13
N PHE A 522 0.29 -4.77 -30.29
CA PHE A 522 0.32 -6.01 -31.07
C PHE A 522 1.32 -5.90 -32.22
N ILE A 523 1.60 -7.05 -32.84
CA ILE A 523 2.56 -7.18 -33.94
C ILE A 523 1.81 -7.54 -35.23
N LYS A 524 2.30 -7.07 -36.38
CA LYS A 524 1.92 -7.57 -37.70
C LYS A 524 3.12 -8.27 -38.32
N GLU A 525 2.98 -9.54 -38.66
CA GLU A 525 3.99 -10.23 -39.46
C GLU A 525 3.87 -9.84 -40.93
N MET A 526 5.00 -9.50 -41.53
CA MET A 526 5.14 -9.22 -42.96
C MET A 526 5.56 -10.51 -43.65
N LYS A 527 4.93 -10.79 -44.79
CA LYS A 527 5.19 -12.00 -45.59
C LYS A 527 6.45 -11.89 -46.42
#